data_AF-A0A916SA06-F1
#
_entry.id   AF-A0A916SA06-F1
#
_cell.length_a   1.000
_cell.length_b   1.000
_cell.length_c   1.000
_cell.angle_alpha   90.00
_cell.angle_beta   90.00
_cell.angle_gamma   90.00
#
_symmetry.space_group_name_H-M   'P 1'
#
loop_
_entity.id
_entity.type
_entity.pdbx_description
1 polymer ?
#
loop_
_entity_poly.entity_id
_entity_poly.type
_entity_poly.pdbx_seq_one_letter_code
_entity_poly.pdbx_strand_id
1 'polypeptide(L)'
;MKRGVLFVILFLIISLVGCQNKNLDLTEEIMSIEVYVWKDNSFVTTIEDKEWIDELIEELNKAITHSTADMDYPSPDYKLIFKNAQDEDVFQIGYFIEVVKLGVKGRYVDVYEDVMYKVDLKLP
;
A
#
# COMPACT_ATOMS: atom_id res chain seq x y z
N MET A 1 40.05 -33.16 1.99
CA MET A 1 38.57 -32.99 1.90
C MET A 1 38.05 -31.94 2.90
N LYS A 2 38.40 -30.65 2.85
CA LYS A 2 37.84 -29.65 3.80
C LYS A 2 37.75 -28.19 3.27
N ARG A 3 37.87 -27.95 1.96
CA ARG A 3 37.82 -26.58 1.39
C ARG A 3 36.68 -26.33 0.39
N GLY A 4 36.13 -27.38 -0.24
CA GLY A 4 35.01 -27.25 -1.18
C GLY A 4 33.63 -27.20 -0.54
N VAL A 5 33.47 -27.75 0.67
CA VAL A 5 32.16 -27.82 1.35
C VAL A 5 31.75 -26.47 1.95
N LEU A 6 32.72 -25.62 2.32
CA LEU A 6 32.45 -24.32 2.95
C LEU A 6 31.79 -23.33 1.99
N PHE A 7 32.11 -23.40 0.70
CA PHE A 7 31.55 -22.51 -0.33
C PHE A 7 30.10 -22.85 -0.69
N VAL A 8 29.72 -24.13 -0.61
CA VAL A 8 28.36 -24.59 -0.94
C VAL A 8 27.36 -24.16 0.15
N ILE A 9 27.79 -24.10 1.41
CA ILE A 9 26.95 -23.63 2.53
C ILE A 9 26.70 -22.12 2.43
N LEU A 10 27.69 -21.34 1.97
CA LEU A 10 27.56 -19.87 1.85
C LEU A 10 26.55 -19.45 0.77
N PHE A 11 26.39 -20.23 -0.29
CA PHE A 11 25.43 -19.96 -1.37
C PHE A 11 23.97 -20.27 -1.00
N LEU A 12 23.73 -21.10 0.02
CA LEU A 12 22.38 -21.50 0.45
C LEU A 12 21.67 -20.48 1.35
N ILE A 13 22.38 -19.47 1.86
CA ILE A 13 21.81 -18.45 2.76
C ILE A 13 21.17 -17.29 1.96
N ILE A 14 21.55 -17.11 0.69
CA ILE A 14 21.16 -15.93 -0.12
C ILE A 14 19.74 -16.10 -0.70
N SER A 15 19.22 -17.32 -0.80
CA SER A 15 17.89 -17.59 -1.37
C SER A 15 16.72 -17.42 -0.39
N LEU A 16 16.96 -17.05 0.88
CA LEU A 16 15.89 -16.80 1.85
C LEU A 16 15.36 -15.34 1.88
N VAL A 17 15.91 -14.43 1.08
CA VAL A 17 15.37 -13.06 0.94
C VAL A 17 14.38 -13.03 -0.24
N GLY A 18 13.28 -13.76 -0.13
CA GLY A 18 12.39 -14.01 -1.27
C GLY A 18 10.94 -14.23 -0.87
N CYS A 19 10.40 -13.36 0.00
CA CYS A 19 8.99 -13.03 0.16
C CYS A 19 8.90 -11.98 1.27
N GLN A 20 9.18 -10.72 0.96
CA GLN A 20 8.70 -9.65 1.81
C GLN A 20 7.23 -9.46 1.45
N ASN A 21 6.32 -10.02 2.24
CA ASN A 21 5.00 -9.41 2.36
C ASN A 21 5.27 -7.98 2.83
N LYS A 22 5.19 -7.00 1.92
CA LYS A 22 5.16 -5.59 2.29
C LYS A 22 3.81 -5.38 2.96
N ASN A 23 3.72 -5.72 4.24
CA ASN A 23 2.74 -5.08 5.11
C ASN A 23 3.03 -3.58 5.03
N LEU A 24 1.98 -2.75 4.99
CA LEU A 24 2.14 -1.34 5.26
C LEU A 24 2.74 -1.26 6.66
N ASP A 25 4.01 -0.88 6.76
CA ASP A 25 4.74 -0.80 8.02
C ASP A 25 4.30 0.45 8.80
N LEU A 26 3.00 0.53 9.07
CA LEU A 26 2.37 1.57 9.87
C LEU A 26 2.64 1.21 11.33
N THR A 27 3.84 1.57 11.78
CA THR A 27 4.25 1.37 13.18
C THR A 27 3.51 2.28 14.16
N GLU A 28 2.82 3.29 13.62
CA GLU A 28 2.09 4.32 14.36
C GLU A 28 0.57 4.13 14.21
N GLU A 29 -0.16 4.48 15.27
CA GLU A 29 -1.62 4.48 15.23
C GLU A 29 -2.13 5.60 14.32
N ILE A 30 -2.94 5.23 13.34
CA ILE A 30 -3.58 6.17 12.43
C ILE A 30 -4.86 6.68 13.08
N MET A 31 -4.95 8.00 13.19
CA MET A 31 -6.09 8.69 13.81
C MET A 31 -7.08 9.21 12.78
N SER A 32 -6.59 9.60 11.60
CA SER A 32 -7.44 10.10 10.54
C SER A 32 -6.84 9.88 9.15
N ILE A 33 -7.67 10.02 8.13
CA ILE A 33 -7.26 10.00 6.73
C ILE A 33 -7.79 11.26 6.07
N GLU A 34 -6.89 12.11 5.59
CA GLU A 34 -7.26 13.26 4.78
C GLU A 34 -7.42 12.84 3.31
N VAL A 35 -8.51 13.31 2.69
CA VAL A 35 -8.86 13.01 1.31
C VAL A 35 -8.66 14.26 0.47
N TYR A 36 -7.86 14.12 -0.60
CA TYR A 36 -7.60 15.18 -1.56
C TYR A 36 -7.96 14.72 -2.96
N VAL A 37 -8.43 15.63 -3.81
CA VAL A 37 -8.50 15.38 -5.26
C VAL A 37 -7.08 15.20 -5.80
N TRP A 38 -6.83 14.10 -6.51
CA TRP A 38 -5.48 13.78 -6.99
C TRP A 38 -4.92 14.86 -7.92
N LYS A 39 -5.76 15.35 -8.85
CA LYS A 39 -5.36 16.21 -9.96
C LYS A 39 -4.85 17.58 -9.54
N ASP A 40 -5.48 18.19 -8.54
CA ASP A 40 -5.21 19.57 -8.13
C ASP A 40 -4.89 19.72 -6.64
N ASN A 41 -4.83 18.61 -5.92
CA ASN A 41 -4.53 18.55 -4.49
C ASN A 41 -5.52 19.38 -3.65
N SER A 42 -6.77 19.54 -4.12
CA SER A 42 -7.83 20.18 -3.35
C SER A 42 -8.29 19.27 -2.21
N PHE A 43 -8.32 19.80 -0.99
CA PHE A 43 -8.87 19.10 0.17
C PHE A 43 -10.36 18.81 -0.03
N VAL A 44 -10.79 17.59 0.29
CA VAL A 44 -12.19 17.13 0.19
C VAL A 44 -12.79 16.98 1.59
N THR A 45 -12.19 16.13 2.42
CA THR A 45 -12.68 15.81 3.76
C THR A 45 -11.60 15.11 4.58
N THR A 46 -11.85 14.96 5.88
CA THR A 46 -11.12 14.08 6.78
C THR A 46 -12.02 12.93 7.21
N ILE A 47 -11.50 11.71 7.19
CA ILE A 47 -12.16 10.51 7.72
C ILE A 47 -11.56 10.24 9.11
N GLU A 48 -12.42 10.17 10.13
CA GLU A 48 -12.04 9.94 11.54
C GLU A 48 -12.75 8.71 12.13
N ASP A 49 -13.47 7.94 11.30
CA ASP A 49 -14.12 6.70 11.72
C ASP A 49 -13.06 5.62 11.98
N LYS A 50 -12.75 5.42 13.26
CA LYS A 50 -11.69 4.50 13.69
C LYS A 50 -11.96 3.06 13.29
N GLU A 51 -13.22 2.60 13.33
CA GLU A 51 -13.56 1.22 12.97
C GLU A 51 -13.28 0.99 11.48
N TRP A 52 -13.70 1.94 10.64
CA TRP A 52 -13.45 1.88 9.20
C TRP A 52 -11.96 2.04 8.84
N ILE A 53 -11.23 2.93 9.52
CA ILE A 53 -9.78 3.12 9.30
C ILE A 53 -9.02 1.82 9.64
N ASP A 54 -9.35 1.18 10.75
CA ASP A 54 -8.73 -0.08 11.16
C ASP A 54 -9.04 -1.21 10.17
N GLU A 55 -10.28 -1.29 9.68
CA GLU A 55 -10.68 -2.23 8.63
C GLU A 55 -9.86 -2.01 7.35
N LEU A 56 -9.75 -0.76 6.89
CA LEU A 56 -8.96 -0.43 5.69
C LEU A 56 -7.49 -0.84 5.85
N ILE A 57 -6.87 -0.51 6.99
CA ILE A 57 -5.48 -0.86 7.26
C ILE A 57 -5.29 -2.38 7.30
N GLU A 58 -6.22 -3.10 7.92
CA GLU A 58 -6.20 -4.56 7.97
C GLU A 58 -6.31 -5.17 6.56
N GLU A 59 -7.23 -4.68 5.73
CA GLU A 59 -7.41 -5.15 4.36
C GLU A 59 -6.19 -4.86 3.49
N LEU A 60 -5.61 -3.66 3.57
CA LEU A 60 -4.40 -3.30 2.83
C LEU A 60 -3.19 -4.15 3.24
N ASN A 61 -3.02 -4.43 4.53
CA ASN A 61 -1.93 -5.27 5.03
C ASN A 61 -2.03 -6.73 4.57
N LYS A 62 -3.25 -7.24 4.40
CA LYS A 62 -3.50 -8.62 3.96
C LYS A 62 -3.69 -8.75 2.46
N ALA A 63 -3.70 -7.63 1.73
CA ALA A 63 -4.05 -7.59 0.33
C ALA A 63 -3.08 -8.42 -0.52
N ILE A 64 -3.64 -9.12 -1.51
CA ILE A 64 -2.83 -9.57 -2.64
C ILE A 64 -2.46 -8.32 -3.44
N THR A 65 -1.16 -8.15 -3.72
CA THR A 65 -0.64 -7.03 -4.47
C THR A 65 -0.22 -7.42 -5.88
N HIS A 66 -0.15 -6.43 -6.77
CA HIS A 66 0.42 -6.60 -8.11
C HIS A 66 1.22 -5.37 -8.51
N SER A 67 2.33 -5.57 -9.20
CA SER A 67 3.13 -4.46 -9.73
C SER A 67 2.41 -3.81 -10.91
N THR A 68 2.50 -2.48 -10.99
CA THR A 68 1.92 -1.63 -12.03
C THR A 68 2.98 -0.84 -12.80
N ALA A 69 4.28 -1.09 -12.54
CA ALA A 69 5.40 -0.30 -13.06
C ALA A 69 5.45 -0.23 -14.60
N ASP A 70 5.00 -1.30 -15.27
CA ASP A 70 4.96 -1.40 -16.73
C ASP A 70 3.54 -1.21 -17.32
N MET A 71 2.59 -0.71 -16.51
CA MET A 71 1.21 -0.49 -16.94
C MET A 71 0.94 0.98 -17.23
N ASP A 72 0.24 1.26 -18.32
CA ASP A 72 -0.37 2.57 -18.58
C ASP A 72 -1.79 2.58 -17.99
N TYR A 73 -2.03 3.45 -17.02
CA TYR A 73 -3.31 3.57 -16.32
C TYR A 73 -3.58 5.03 -15.94
N PRO A 74 -4.87 5.45 -15.87
CA PRO A 74 -5.20 6.81 -15.48
C PRO A 74 -4.77 7.07 -14.03
N SER A 75 -4.46 8.32 -13.71
CA SER A 75 -4.21 8.72 -12.33
C SER A 75 -5.44 8.43 -11.44
N PRO A 76 -5.24 8.14 -10.14
CA PRO A 76 -6.32 8.00 -9.17
C PRO A 76 -7.23 9.23 -9.12
N ASP A 77 -8.46 9.05 -8.63
CA ASP A 77 -9.40 10.15 -8.43
C ASP A 77 -9.03 10.95 -7.16
N TYR A 78 -8.68 10.24 -6.10
CA TYR A 78 -8.31 10.82 -4.81
C TYR A 78 -6.94 10.36 -4.34
N LYS A 79 -6.28 11.22 -3.57
CA LYS A 79 -5.13 10.91 -2.73
C LYS A 79 -5.59 10.83 -1.28
N LEU A 80 -5.22 9.76 -0.60
CA LEU A 80 -5.46 9.57 0.81
C LEU A 80 -4.15 9.76 1.57
N ILE A 81 -4.17 10.57 2.63
CA ILE A 81 -3.02 10.81 3.50
C ILE A 81 -3.39 10.34 4.91
N PHE A 82 -2.69 9.33 5.41
CA PHE A 82 -2.89 8.74 6.72
C PHE A 82 -2.13 9.57 7.75
N LYS A 83 -2.83 10.01 8.80
CA LYS A 83 -2.33 10.91 9.84
C LYS A 83 -2.27 10.22 11.19
N ASN A 84 -1.18 10.43 11.93
CA ASN A 84 -1.06 9.98 13.31
C ASN A 84 -1.70 10.98 14.30
N ALA A 85 -1.59 10.72 15.59
CA ALA A 85 -2.09 11.60 16.65
C ALA A 85 -1.39 12.96 16.75
N GLN A 86 -0.23 13.13 16.09
CA GLN A 86 0.52 14.38 15.98
C GLN A 86 0.23 15.13 14.67
N ASP A 87 -0.73 14.65 13.86
CA ASP A 87 -1.10 15.19 12.54
C ASP A 87 0.03 15.08 11.49
N GLU A 88 0.96 14.16 11.70
CA GLU A 88 2.06 13.88 10.77
C GLU A 88 1.61 12.90 9.67
N ASP A 89 2.09 13.11 8.45
CA ASP A 89 1.88 12.21 7.32
C ASP A 89 2.65 10.90 7.55
N VAL A 90 1.93 9.80 7.77
CA VAL A 90 2.53 8.47 7.96
C VAL A 90 2.61 7.71 6.64
N PHE A 91 1.55 7.77 5.84
CA PHE A 91 1.44 7.02 4.59
C PHE A 91 0.51 7.70 3.60
N GLN A 92 0.73 7.48 2.30
CA GLN A 92 -0.08 8.05 1.23
C GLN A 92 -0.41 6.99 0.18
N ILE A 93 -1.65 6.99 -0.31
CA ILE A 93 -2.10 6.06 -1.34
C ILE A 93 -3.13 6.70 -2.27
N GLY A 94 -3.13 6.28 -3.52
CA GLY A 94 -4.14 6.66 -4.51
C GLY A 94 -5.41 5.82 -4.38
N TYR A 95 -6.55 6.45 -4.62
CA TYR A 95 -7.88 5.81 -4.61
C TYR A 95 -8.65 6.07 -5.92
N PHE A 96 -9.23 5.00 -6.47
CA PHE A 96 -10.17 5.04 -7.59
C PHE A 96 -11.63 4.91 -7.14
N ILE A 97 -12.49 5.81 -7.63
CA ILE A 97 -13.95 5.79 -7.41
C ILE A 97 -14.59 4.55 -8.03
N GLU A 98 -14.00 3.99 -9.06
CA GLU A 98 -14.42 2.73 -9.67
C GLU A 98 -13.39 1.63 -9.43
N VAL A 99 -13.84 0.36 -9.39
CA VAL A 99 -12.92 -0.77 -9.29
C VAL A 99 -12.16 -0.89 -10.60
N VAL A 100 -10.84 -0.75 -10.53
CA VAL A 100 -9.94 -0.91 -11.68
C VAL A 100 -9.31 -2.31 -11.67
N LYS A 101 -8.79 -2.75 -12.82
CA LYS A 101 -8.07 -4.02 -12.97
C LYS A 101 -6.64 -3.77 -13.45
N LEU A 102 -5.72 -3.63 -12.50
CA LEU A 102 -4.28 -3.46 -12.74
C LEU A 102 -3.55 -4.70 -12.24
N GLY A 103 -3.68 -5.79 -13.01
CA GLY A 103 -3.27 -7.15 -12.63
C GLY A 103 -4.15 -7.80 -11.55
N VAL A 104 -4.55 -7.05 -10.53
CA VAL A 104 -5.60 -7.38 -9.55
C VAL A 104 -6.77 -6.40 -9.66
N LYS A 105 -7.93 -6.78 -9.11
CA LYS A 105 -9.10 -5.89 -9.02
C LYS A 105 -9.09 -5.17 -7.68
N GLY A 106 -9.17 -3.85 -7.68
CA GLY A 106 -9.25 -3.06 -6.45
C GLY A 106 -9.43 -1.57 -6.71
N ARG A 107 -9.26 -0.78 -5.66
CA ARG A 107 -9.40 0.69 -5.65
C ARG A 107 -8.17 1.43 -5.19
N TYR A 108 -7.23 0.75 -4.55
CA TYR A 108 -6.10 1.38 -3.88
C TYR A 108 -4.80 1.07 -4.61
N VAL A 109 -4.04 2.12 -4.94
CA VAL A 109 -2.75 2.02 -5.64
C VAL A 109 -1.70 2.88 -4.95
N ASP A 110 -0.59 2.26 -4.59
CA ASP A 110 0.62 2.99 -4.21
C ASP A 110 1.37 3.36 -5.49
N VAL A 111 1.24 4.63 -5.89
CA VAL A 111 1.88 5.14 -7.12
C VAL A 111 3.39 5.33 -6.97
N TYR A 112 3.91 5.37 -5.73
CA TYR A 112 5.34 5.58 -5.49
C TYR A 112 6.09 4.26 -5.55
N GLU A 113 5.43 3.17 -5.14
CA GLU A 113 5.96 1.81 -5.19
C GLU A 113 5.48 1.02 -6.42
N ASP A 114 4.66 1.65 -7.28
CA ASP A 114 3.99 1.02 -8.42
C ASP A 114 3.21 -0.25 -8.04
N VAL A 115 2.41 -0.22 -6.97
CA VAL A 115 1.69 -1.40 -6.46
C VAL A 115 0.18 -1.18 -6.40
N MET A 116 -0.58 -2.07 -7.03
CA MET A 116 -2.03 -2.18 -6.89
C MET A 116 -2.39 -3.16 -5.77
N TYR A 117 -3.31 -2.77 -4.89
CA TYR A 117 -3.84 -3.59 -3.81
C TYR A 117 -5.19 -4.17 -4.19
N LYS A 118 -5.39 -5.48 -4.00
CA LYS A 118 -6.68 -6.15 -4.21
C LYS A 118 -7.65 -5.88 -3.05
N VAL A 119 -8.04 -4.62 -2.91
CA VAL A 119 -8.97 -4.09 -1.90
C VAL A 119 -10.03 -3.26 -2.62
N ASP A 120 -11.31 -3.53 -2.39
CA ASP A 120 -12.44 -2.84 -3.03
C ASP A 120 -13.34 -2.08 -2.05
N LEU A 121 -12.91 -1.95 -0.78
CA LEU A 121 -13.53 -1.13 0.25
C LEU A 121 -13.74 0.31 -0.25
N LYS A 122 -14.95 0.83 -0.05
CA LYS A 122 -15.30 2.18 -0.44
C LYS A 122 -15.03 3.16 0.70
N LEU A 123 -14.64 4.39 0.33
CA LEU A 123 -14.65 5.50 1.26
C LEU A 123 -16.09 5.74 1.76
N PRO A 124 -16.28 6.13 3.04
CA PRO A 124 -17.58 6.42 3.62
C PRO A 124 -18.24 7.69 3.05
#